data_AF-I4GSM2-F1
#
_entry.id   AF-I4GSM2-F1
#
_cell.length_a   1.000
_cell.length_b   1.000
_cell.length_c   1.000
_cell.angle_alpha   90.00
_cell.angle_beta   90.00
_cell.angle_gamma   90.00
#
_symmetry.space_group_name_H-M   'P 1'
#
loop_
_entity.id
_entity.type
_entity.pdbx_description
1 polymer ?
#
loop_
_entity_poly.entity_id
_entity_poly.type
_entity_poly.pdbx_seq_one_letter_code
_entity_poly.pdbx_strand_id
1 'polypeptide(L)'
;MVKLYYRGMAEQNGKPKIGRSARLLGIRPSIDINIQQMPVGCLDEQSYLLPEPQRKLQGDLVAVAMRDTKGMSVSLSIEGLPAFRKPVKFGGMGKDPLWQIDDSIITGDLQAVQDSPTHVSIMPRVTMALERYEAALAKTQKYWEKVD
;
A
#
# COMPACT_ATOMS: atom_id res chain seq x y z
N MET A 1 -8.73 3.06 -22.08
CA MET A 1 -8.76 4.15 -21.08
C MET A 1 -7.87 3.72 -19.94
N VAL A 2 -6.89 4.53 -19.53
CA VAL A 2 -5.98 4.18 -18.44
C VAL A 2 -6.74 4.29 -17.12
N LYS A 3 -6.62 3.27 -16.26
CA LYS A 3 -7.20 3.30 -14.92
C LYS A 3 -6.20 3.96 -13.97
N LEU A 4 -6.61 5.04 -13.33
CA LEU A 4 -5.77 5.81 -12.40
C LEU A 4 -6.25 5.64 -10.96
N TYR A 5 -5.30 5.73 -10.05
CA TYR A 5 -5.55 5.72 -8.61
C TYR A 5 -5.04 6.98 -7.96
N TYR A 6 -5.85 7.54 -7.06
CA TYR A 6 -5.61 8.82 -6.43
C TYR A 6 -5.44 8.69 -4.92
N ARG A 7 -4.48 9.43 -4.34
CA ARG A 7 -4.26 9.48 -2.89
C ARG A 7 -3.60 10.80 -2.47
N GLY A 8 -4.10 11.40 -1.40
CA GLY A 8 -3.45 12.54 -0.74
C GLY A 8 -2.26 12.07 0.11
N MET A 9 -1.04 12.51 -0.22
CA MET A 9 0.18 12.10 0.47
C MET A 9 1.14 13.28 0.65
N ALA A 10 1.80 13.32 1.81
CA ALA A 10 2.82 14.31 2.11
C ALA A 10 3.99 14.17 1.13
N GLU A 11 4.57 15.31 0.78
CA GLU A 11 5.69 15.39 -0.14
C GLU A 11 7.02 15.39 0.59
N GLN A 12 8.03 14.75 -0.02
CA GLN A 12 9.43 14.88 0.34
C GLN A 12 10.26 14.82 -0.94
N ASN A 13 11.07 15.85 -1.20
CA ASN A 13 11.96 15.92 -2.37
C ASN A 13 11.23 15.73 -3.71
N GLY A 14 10.07 16.36 -3.89
CA GLY A 14 9.30 16.28 -5.15
C GLY A 14 8.52 14.98 -5.35
N LYS A 15 8.51 14.07 -4.36
CA LYS A 15 7.86 12.75 -4.44
C LYS A 15 6.98 12.49 -3.21
N PRO A 16 6.05 11.51 -3.26
CA PRO A 16 5.35 11.07 -2.05
C PRO A 16 6.35 10.58 -1.02
N LYS A 17 6.24 11.07 0.21
CA LYS A 17 7.07 10.64 1.33
C LYS A 17 6.70 9.21 1.72
N ILE A 18 7.70 8.33 1.79
CA ILE A 18 7.52 6.92 2.19
C ILE A 18 7.35 6.82 3.72
N GLY A 19 6.48 5.92 4.18
CA GLY A 19 6.43 5.54 5.59
C GLY A 19 5.09 5.00 6.07
N ARG A 20 5.06 4.59 7.35
CA ARG A 20 3.92 3.92 7.99
C ARG A 20 2.85 4.90 8.50
N SER A 21 2.22 5.64 7.60
CA SER A 21 1.15 6.58 7.96
C SER A 21 0.14 6.73 6.83
N ALA A 22 -1.10 7.02 7.20
CA ALA A 22 -2.15 7.28 6.23
C ALA A 22 -1.89 8.53 5.36
N ARG A 23 -0.93 9.39 5.74
CA ARG A 23 -0.49 10.55 4.93
C ARG A 23 0.71 10.23 4.05
N LEU A 24 1.25 9.01 4.09
CA LEU A 24 2.49 8.63 3.43
C LEU A 24 2.23 7.54 2.39
N LEU A 25 3.23 7.31 1.53
CA LEU A 25 3.31 6.17 0.65
C LEU A 25 3.74 4.95 1.49
N GLY A 26 2.76 4.15 1.86
CA GLY A 26 2.93 3.04 2.77
C GLY A 26 1.63 2.68 3.49
N ILE A 27 1.74 1.80 4.47
CA ILE A 27 0.62 1.29 5.25
C ILE A 27 0.89 1.44 6.74
N ARG A 28 -0.18 1.50 7.54
CA ARG A 28 -0.11 1.37 8.99
C ARG A 28 -0.36 -0.09 9.36
N PRO A 29 0.64 -0.80 9.90
CA PRO A 29 0.42 -2.17 10.38
C PRO A 29 -0.72 -2.22 11.41
N SER A 30 -1.51 -3.29 11.37
CA SER A 30 -2.70 -3.53 12.20
C SER A 30 -3.90 -2.59 11.96
N ILE A 31 -3.76 -1.54 11.15
CA ILE A 31 -4.88 -0.66 10.76
C ILE A 31 -5.22 -0.89 9.29
N ASP A 32 -4.25 -0.63 8.41
CA ASP A 32 -4.40 -0.72 6.96
C ASP A 32 -4.10 -2.13 6.44
N ILE A 33 -3.44 -2.98 7.23
CA ILE A 33 -3.13 -4.38 6.88
C ILE A 33 -3.01 -5.20 8.16
N ASN A 34 -3.53 -6.43 8.16
CA ASN A 34 -3.33 -7.34 9.28
C ASN A 34 -1.91 -7.91 9.24
N ILE A 35 -1.24 -7.94 10.39
CA ILE A 35 0.09 -8.52 10.54
C ILE A 35 0.07 -9.68 11.53
N GLN A 36 0.94 -10.67 11.30
CA GLN A 36 1.21 -11.74 12.25
C GLN A 36 2.72 -11.81 12.52
N GLN A 37 3.10 -12.12 13.75
CA GLN A 37 4.49 -12.43 14.09
C GLN A 37 4.73 -13.90 13.80
N MET A 38 5.71 -14.20 12.95
CA MET A 38 6.07 -15.58 12.61
C MET A 38 7.59 -15.75 12.64
N PRO A 39 8.11 -16.93 13.02
CA PRO A 39 9.53 -17.22 12.88
C PRO A 39 9.98 -17.06 11.42
N VAL A 40 11.20 -16.55 11.20
CA VAL A 40 11.77 -16.37 9.86
C VAL A 40 11.78 -17.69 9.06
N GLY A 41 11.88 -18.85 9.71
CA GLY A 41 11.77 -20.17 9.09
C GLY A 41 10.40 -20.48 8.45
N CYS A 42 9.40 -19.63 8.64
CA CYS A 42 8.12 -19.71 7.93
C CYS A 42 8.16 -19.04 6.55
N LEU A 43 9.20 -18.29 6.22
CA LEU A 43 9.34 -17.57 4.95
C LEU A 43 10.34 -18.26 4.03
N ASP A 44 10.15 -18.12 2.71
CA ASP A 44 11.13 -18.52 1.71
C ASP A 44 12.27 -17.49 1.57
N GLU A 45 13.24 -17.78 0.72
CA GLU A 45 14.37 -16.88 0.44
C GLU A 45 13.95 -15.53 -0.15
N GLN A 46 12.77 -15.46 -0.76
CA GLN A 46 12.18 -14.24 -1.29
C GLN A 46 11.26 -13.55 -0.27
N SER A 47 11.18 -14.05 0.97
CA SER A 47 10.32 -13.53 2.03
C SER A 47 8.82 -13.70 1.79
N TYR A 48 8.40 -14.68 0.99
CA TYR A 48 7.02 -15.13 0.91
C TYR A 48 6.69 -16.16 1.98
N LEU A 49 5.45 -16.19 2.46
CA LEU A 49 5.03 -17.19 3.42
C LEU A 49 5.00 -18.59 2.76
N LEU A 50 5.76 -19.52 3.33
CA LEU A 50 5.76 -20.92 2.89
C LEU A 50 4.40 -21.58 3.15
N PRO A 51 4.03 -22.61 2.36
CA PRO A 51 2.94 -23.52 2.70
C PRO A 51 3.14 -24.14 4.07
N GLU A 52 2.07 -24.39 4.83
CA GLU A 52 2.12 -24.91 6.20
C GLU A 52 3.08 -26.10 6.40
N PRO A 53 3.11 -27.13 5.53
CA PRO A 53 4.00 -28.28 5.71
C PRO A 53 5.50 -27.95 5.64
N GLN A 54 5.85 -26.81 5.05
CA GLN A 54 7.24 -26.39 4.84
C GLN A 54 7.71 -25.36 5.87
N ARG A 55 6.79 -24.81 6.67
CA ARG A 55 7.11 -23.80 7.68
C ARG A 55 7.93 -24.42 8.81
N LYS A 56 9.05 -23.78 9.14
CA LYS A 56 9.87 -24.13 10.30
C LYS A 56 9.64 -23.08 11.39
N LEU A 57 9.19 -23.53 12.56
CA LEU A 57 9.02 -22.66 13.74
C LEU A 57 10.37 -22.35 14.41
N GLN A 58 11.30 -21.79 13.64
CA GLN A 58 12.67 -21.52 14.07
C GLN A 58 13.13 -20.14 13.60
N GLY A 59 14.00 -19.54 14.42
CA GLY A 59 14.61 -18.24 14.17
C GLY A 59 13.78 -17.08 14.72
N ASP A 60 14.24 -15.87 14.45
CA ASP A 60 13.66 -14.65 15.00
C ASP A 60 12.24 -14.41 14.47
N LEU A 61 11.42 -13.75 15.29
CA LEU A 61 10.08 -13.35 14.90
C LEU A 61 10.14 -12.14 13.97
N VAL A 62 9.46 -12.26 12.84
CA VAL A 62 9.30 -11.21 11.85
C VAL A 62 7.81 -10.92 11.63
N ALA A 63 7.49 -9.66 11.31
CA ALA A 63 6.14 -9.28 10.95
C ALA A 63 5.83 -9.76 9.52
N VAL A 64 4.73 -10.49 9.37
CA VAL A 64 4.21 -10.99 8.10
C VAL A 64 2.90 -10.26 7.79
N ALA A 65 2.84 -9.62 6.62
CA ALA A 65 1.64 -8.98 6.10
C ALA A 65 0.72 -10.02 5.48
N MET A 66 -0.47 -10.18 6.05
CA MET A 66 -1.44 -11.18 5.64
C MET A 66 -2.18 -10.72 4.39
N ARG A 67 -2.19 -11.54 3.34
CA ARG A 67 -3.08 -11.32 2.19
C ARG A 67 -4.51 -11.70 2.60
N ASP A 68 -5.30 -10.71 2.98
CA ASP A 68 -6.73 -10.85 3.22
C ASP A 68 -7.54 -9.96 2.25
N THR A 69 -7.94 -8.77 2.68
CA THR A 69 -8.71 -7.78 1.93
C THR A 69 -8.24 -6.35 2.19
N LYS A 70 -7.26 -6.14 3.07
CA LYS A 70 -6.80 -4.80 3.46
C LYS A 70 -5.52 -4.40 2.73
N GLY A 71 -5.27 -3.10 2.62
CA GLY A 71 -4.06 -2.56 2.03
C GLY A 71 -3.99 -1.04 2.08
N MET A 72 -3.09 -0.46 1.30
CA MET A 72 -2.99 1.00 1.15
C MET A 72 -4.21 1.52 0.37
N SER A 73 -5.05 2.31 1.03
CA SER A 73 -6.23 2.93 0.42
C SER A 73 -5.90 3.93 -0.69
N VAL A 74 -6.51 3.77 -1.84
CA VAL A 74 -6.52 4.74 -2.94
C VAL A 74 -7.96 4.91 -3.45
N SER A 75 -8.21 5.96 -4.23
CA SER A 75 -9.50 6.21 -4.84
C SER A 75 -9.45 6.11 -6.36
N LEU A 76 -10.59 5.78 -6.98
CA LEU A 76 -10.75 5.71 -8.44
C LEU A 76 -10.92 7.09 -9.09
N SER A 77 -11.23 8.12 -8.30
CA SER A 77 -11.34 9.50 -8.76
C SER A 77 -10.95 10.48 -7.65
N ILE A 78 -10.80 11.74 -8.02
CA ILE A 78 -10.52 12.82 -7.05
C ILE A 78 -11.73 13.04 -6.14
N GLU A 79 -12.95 12.94 -6.70
CA GLU A 79 -14.23 13.13 -6.00
C GLU A 79 -14.49 12.03 -4.99
N GLY A 80 -14.00 10.81 -5.25
CA GLY A 80 -14.12 9.67 -4.35
C GLY A 80 -13.26 9.77 -3.09
N LEU A 81 -12.35 10.74 -3.02
CA LEU A 81 -11.49 10.93 -1.84
C LEU A 81 -12.26 11.51 -0.66
N PRO A 82 -12.01 11.03 0.57
CA PRO A 82 -12.52 11.67 1.77
C PRO A 82 -12.12 13.14 1.85
N ALA A 83 -13.03 14.01 2.30
CA ALA A 83 -12.82 15.47 2.29
C ALA A 83 -11.51 15.88 3.00
N PHE A 84 -11.15 15.25 4.12
CA PHE A 84 -9.92 15.53 4.87
C PHE A 84 -8.63 15.00 4.21
N ARG A 85 -8.74 14.21 3.14
CA ARG A 85 -7.62 13.71 2.31
C ARG A 85 -7.49 14.43 0.99
N LYS A 86 -8.56 15.05 0.53
CA LYS A 86 -8.63 15.79 -0.72
C LYS A 86 -8.15 17.24 -0.50
N PRO A 87 -7.19 17.76 -1.30
CA PRO A 87 -6.75 19.15 -1.20
C PRO A 87 -7.87 20.18 -1.36
N VAL A 88 -7.66 21.38 -0.80
CA VAL A 88 -8.59 22.52 -0.93
C VAL A 88 -8.91 22.87 -2.37
N LYS A 89 -7.90 22.87 -3.26
CA LYS A 89 -8.09 23.14 -4.70
C LYS A 89 -9.06 22.18 -5.41
N PHE A 90 -9.28 20.99 -4.85
CA PHE A 90 -10.25 20.02 -5.35
C PHE A 90 -11.52 19.95 -4.48
N GLY A 91 -11.79 20.99 -3.70
CA GLY A 91 -12.98 21.09 -2.84
C GLY A 91 -12.93 20.19 -1.60
N GLY A 92 -11.75 20.00 -1.00
CA GLY A 92 -11.57 19.28 0.27
C GLY A 92 -10.93 20.14 1.37
N MET A 93 -10.43 19.49 2.41
CA MET A 93 -9.77 20.09 3.59
C MET A 93 -8.38 19.49 3.87
N GLY A 94 -7.91 18.59 3.01
CA GLY A 94 -6.60 17.98 3.11
C GLY A 94 -5.48 19.00 2.84
N LYS A 95 -4.39 18.88 3.59
CA LYS A 95 -3.20 19.73 3.46
C LYS A 95 -2.09 19.14 2.58
N ASP A 96 -2.21 17.86 2.25
CA ASP A 96 -1.23 17.16 1.44
C ASP A 96 -1.51 17.36 -0.04
N PRO A 97 -0.49 17.38 -0.91
CA PRO A 97 -0.69 17.27 -2.35
C PRO A 97 -1.46 16.00 -2.73
N LEU A 98 -2.15 16.08 -3.86
CA LEU A 98 -2.78 14.93 -4.47
C LEU A 98 -1.82 14.26 -5.45
N TRP A 99 -1.78 12.94 -5.42
CA TRP A 99 -0.98 12.14 -6.32
C TRP A 99 -1.86 11.14 -7.07
N GLN A 100 -1.46 10.84 -8.30
CA GLN A 100 -2.04 9.78 -9.11
C GLN A 100 -0.99 8.75 -9.52
N ILE A 101 -1.43 7.52 -9.77
CA ILE A 101 -0.62 6.45 -10.34
C ILE A 101 -1.46 5.61 -11.31
N ASP A 102 -0.83 5.09 -12.34
CA ASP A 102 -1.42 4.15 -13.29
C ASP A 102 -1.53 2.75 -12.68
N ASP A 103 -2.71 2.13 -12.80
CA ASP A 103 -3.00 0.76 -12.35
C ASP A 103 -2.01 -0.27 -12.89
N SER A 104 -1.50 -0.08 -14.11
CA SER A 104 -0.49 -0.98 -14.72
C SER A 104 0.82 -1.07 -13.93
N ILE A 105 1.10 -0.09 -13.07
CA ILE A 105 2.26 -0.07 -12.18
C ILE A 105 2.01 -0.94 -10.93
N ILE A 106 0.76 -1.22 -10.59
CA ILE A 106 0.37 -2.05 -9.44
C ILE A 106 0.48 -3.52 -9.82
N THR A 107 1.71 -4.01 -9.90
CA THR A 107 2.06 -5.37 -10.34
C THR A 107 3.08 -6.03 -9.42
N GLY A 108 3.47 -7.26 -9.74
CA GLY A 108 4.45 -8.04 -8.98
C GLY A 108 3.92 -8.44 -7.61
N ASP A 109 4.51 -7.87 -6.55
CA ASP A 109 4.15 -8.10 -5.15
C ASP A 109 2.87 -7.38 -4.72
N LEU A 110 2.35 -6.47 -5.56
CA LEU A 110 1.15 -5.69 -5.28
C LEU A 110 -0.02 -6.14 -6.13
N GLN A 111 -1.22 -5.98 -5.60
CA GLN A 111 -2.47 -6.14 -6.31
C GLN A 111 -3.42 -5.01 -5.91
N ALA A 112 -4.10 -4.39 -6.88
CA ALA A 112 -5.20 -3.48 -6.61
C ALA A 112 -6.53 -4.24 -6.55
N VAL A 113 -7.26 -4.11 -5.45
CA VAL A 113 -8.60 -4.70 -5.30
C VAL A 113 -9.59 -3.59 -4.98
N GLN A 114 -10.58 -3.44 -5.84
CA GLN A 114 -11.69 -2.53 -5.63
C GLN A 114 -12.70 -3.17 -4.68
N ASP A 115 -12.97 -2.53 -3.53
CA ASP A 115 -13.93 -3.01 -2.53
C ASP A 115 -15.22 -2.18 -2.49
N SER A 116 -15.24 -1.01 -3.13
CA SER A 116 -16.44 -0.17 -3.28
C SER A 116 -16.40 0.63 -4.59
N PRO A 117 -17.48 1.35 -4.96
CA PRO A 117 -17.50 2.16 -6.18
C PRO A 117 -16.39 3.22 -6.27
N THR A 118 -15.83 3.66 -5.14
CA THR A 118 -14.83 4.75 -5.09
C THR A 118 -13.52 4.36 -4.43
N HIS A 119 -13.46 3.21 -3.74
CA HIS A 119 -12.31 2.79 -2.95
C HIS A 119 -11.63 1.54 -3.50
N VAL A 120 -10.30 1.58 -3.46
CA VAL A 120 -9.42 0.49 -3.88
C VAL A 120 -8.35 0.31 -2.81
N SER A 121 -8.10 -0.94 -2.45
CA SER A 121 -7.01 -1.34 -1.58
C SER A 121 -5.85 -1.87 -2.44
N ILE A 122 -4.70 -1.19 -2.41
CA ILE A 122 -3.45 -1.75 -2.92
C ILE A 122 -2.91 -2.67 -1.84
N MET A 123 -3.00 -3.98 -2.04
CA MET A 123 -2.69 -5.02 -1.06
C MET A 123 -1.48 -5.85 -1.49
N PRO A 124 -0.83 -6.62 -0.58
CA PRO A 124 0.14 -7.61 -1.00
C PRO A 124 -0.57 -8.69 -1.84
N ARG A 125 0.03 -9.09 -2.97
CA ARG A 125 -0.55 -10.12 -3.86
C ARG A 125 -0.61 -11.50 -3.20
N VAL A 126 0.35 -11.78 -2.31
CA VAL A 126 0.47 -13.02 -1.52
C VAL A 126 0.96 -12.65 -0.12
N THR A 127 0.69 -13.50 0.87
CA THR A 127 1.20 -13.29 2.23
C THR A 127 2.73 -13.31 2.22
N MET A 128 3.34 -12.27 2.77
CA MET A 128 4.79 -12.03 2.69
C MET A 128 5.30 -11.25 3.91
N ALA A 129 6.61 -11.17 4.10
CA ALA A 129 7.19 -10.27 5.10
C ALA A 129 6.66 -8.83 4.91
N LEU A 130 6.35 -8.17 6.02
CA LEU A 130 5.88 -6.78 6.02
C LEU A 130 6.87 -5.86 5.29
N GLU A 131 8.16 -6.05 5.52
CA GLU A 131 9.22 -5.26 4.89
C GLU A 131 9.25 -5.42 3.37
N ARG A 132 8.97 -6.63 2.86
CA ARG A 132 8.85 -6.87 1.42
C ARG A 132 7.67 -6.09 0.83
N TYR A 133 6.52 -6.15 1.49
CA TYR A 133 5.34 -5.40 1.06
C TYR A 133 5.59 -3.89 1.07
N GLU A 134 6.23 -3.36 2.11
CA GLU A 134 6.59 -1.95 2.20
C GLU A 134 7.61 -1.54 1.15
N ALA A 135 8.60 -2.38 0.87
CA ALA A 135 9.55 -2.17 -0.22
C ALA A 135 8.84 -2.17 -1.59
N ALA A 136 7.84 -3.03 -1.79
CA ALA A 136 7.03 -3.03 -3.01
C ALA A 136 6.25 -1.72 -3.18
N LEU A 137 5.61 -1.22 -2.12
CA LEU A 137 4.95 0.10 -2.13
C LEU A 137 5.96 1.22 -2.40
N ALA A 138 7.11 1.21 -1.73
CA ALA A 138 8.16 2.21 -1.91
C ALA A 138 8.71 2.22 -3.35
N LYS A 139 8.83 1.07 -4.01
CA LYS A 139 9.25 0.97 -5.43
C LYS A 139 8.30 1.69 -6.37
N THR A 140 7.02 1.86 -6.00
CA THR A 140 6.06 2.63 -6.80
C THR A 140 6.31 4.14 -6.76
N GLN A 141 7.10 4.66 -5.79
CA GLN A 141 7.27 6.10 -5.53
C GLN A 141 7.57 6.93 -6.78
N LYS A 142 8.42 6.41 -7.68
CA LYS A 142 8.84 7.13 -8.90
C LYS A 142 7.75 7.25 -9.99
N TYR A 143 6.66 6.51 -9.86
CA TYR A 143 5.55 6.49 -10.81
C TYR A 143 4.34 7.30 -10.32
N TRP A 144 4.42 7.87 -9.11
CA TRP A 144 3.39 8.77 -8.62
C TRP A 144 3.62 10.16 -9.20
N GLU A 145 2.59 10.67 -9.86
CA GLU A 145 2.56 12.00 -10.46
C GLU A 145 1.71 12.92 -9.60
N LYS A 146 2.18 14.16 -9.39
CA LYS A 146 1.41 15.16 -8.65
C LYS A 146 0.28 15.66 -9.54
N VAL A 147 -0.93 15.74 -8.98
CA VAL A 147 -2.10 16.28 -9.68
C VAL A 147 -2.23 17.76 -9.33
N ASP A 148 -2.23 18.60 -10.36
CA ASP A 148 -2.35 20.06 -10.25
C ASP A 148 -3.79 20.58 -10.33
#